data_AF-A0A431KES3-F1
#
_entry.id   AF-A0A431KES3-F1
#
_cell.length_a   1.000
_cell.length_b   1.000
_cell.length_c   1.000
_cell.angle_alpha   90.00
_cell.angle_beta   90.00
_cell.angle_gamma   90.00
#
_symmetry.space_group_name_H-M   'P 1'
#
loop_
_entity.id
_entity.type
_entity.pdbx_description
1 polymer ?
#
loop_
_entity_poly.entity_id
_entity_poly.type
_entity_poly.pdbx_seq_one_letter_code
_entity_poly.pdbx_strand_id
1 'polypeptide(L)'
;MHITHKAVGRFRSTILAVCLSSLAAMAHATVESGHWAVLPESISGYPEANTYIAVDQTVQGDYTGSIVNYDAAKGALTFLSYNADEGSELFLVKPGDALTITSQSNFVSLYTLQNTPVQVGQDFYLGVGTRSGSDPGFSWANHAWTSFGWAHLQVDGQGQLKVVNSAMAFREPGIVVGTLTAVPEPATWLLSGLGLLAVGTVVRISRPLRPMKLGMAHCDPLGLH
;
A
#
# COMPACT_ATOMS: atom_id res chain seq x y z
N MET A 1 8.64 -10.89 67.47
CA MET A 1 7.92 -10.07 66.47
C MET A 1 8.85 -9.88 65.28
N HIS A 2 8.65 -10.66 64.21
CA HIS A 2 9.59 -10.72 63.08
C HIS A 2 8.80 -10.45 61.80
N ILE A 3 8.96 -9.24 61.26
CA ILE A 3 8.32 -8.78 60.02
C ILE A 3 9.35 -8.96 58.91
N THR A 4 9.19 -10.00 58.09
CA THR A 4 10.03 -10.21 56.90
C THR A 4 9.32 -9.72 55.65
N HIS A 5 9.81 -8.59 55.13
CA HIS A 5 9.46 -7.98 53.85
C HIS A 5 9.75 -8.94 52.68
N LYS A 6 8.72 -9.41 51.97
CA LYS A 6 8.84 -10.08 50.67
C LYS A 6 7.74 -9.64 49.71
N ALA A 7 7.80 -8.41 49.20
CA ALA A 7 6.89 -7.97 48.12
C ALA A 7 7.38 -6.73 47.34
N VAL A 8 8.65 -6.65 46.92
CA VAL A 8 9.14 -5.48 46.12
C VAL A 8 9.77 -5.88 44.77
N GLY A 9 9.79 -7.17 44.41
CA GLY A 9 10.59 -7.65 43.28
C GLY A 9 9.92 -7.76 41.90
N ARG A 10 8.60 -7.53 41.75
CA ARG A 10 7.88 -7.94 40.52
C ARG A 10 7.37 -6.83 39.60
N PHE A 11 7.56 -5.55 39.94
CA PHE A 11 7.02 -4.44 39.15
C PHE A 11 7.96 -3.87 38.07
N ARG A 12 9.22 -4.32 37.98
CA ARG A 12 10.21 -3.73 37.05
C ARG A 12 10.32 -4.42 35.69
N SER A 13 9.79 -5.64 35.52
CA SER A 13 9.94 -6.39 34.27
C SER A 13 8.87 -6.09 33.20
N THR A 14 7.71 -5.56 33.59
CA THR A 14 6.61 -5.34 32.63
C THR A 14 6.75 -4.05 31.82
N ILE A 15 7.53 -3.08 32.31
CA ILE A 15 7.67 -1.76 31.67
C ILE A 15 8.67 -1.80 30.50
N LEU A 16 9.64 -2.73 30.50
CA LEU A 16 10.66 -2.80 29.44
C LEU A 16 10.15 -3.38 28.11
N ALA A 17 9.11 -4.22 28.14
CA ALA A 17 8.57 -4.86 26.94
C ALA A 17 7.68 -3.92 26.10
N VAL A 18 7.09 -2.89 26.71
CA VAL A 18 6.22 -1.92 26.02
C VAL A 18 7.02 -0.91 25.18
N CYS A 19 8.27 -0.62 25.57
CA CYS A 19 9.10 0.38 24.88
C CYS A 19 9.76 -0.13 23.58
N LEU A 20 9.91 -1.45 23.38
CA LEU A 20 10.53 -1.99 22.16
C LEU A 20 9.55 -2.09 20.97
N SER A 21 8.24 -2.15 21.21
CA SER A 21 7.22 -2.20 20.15
C SER A 21 6.94 -0.85 19.47
N SER A 22 7.39 0.26 20.05
CA SER A 22 7.18 1.62 19.53
C SER A 22 8.29 2.13 18.60
N LEU A 23 9.36 1.35 18.39
CA LEU A 23 10.51 1.73 17.54
C LEU A 23 10.47 1.12 16.13
N ALA A 24 9.48 0.26 15.82
CA ALA A 24 9.03 0.07 14.45
C ALA A 24 8.19 1.28 14.03
N ALA A 25 8.81 2.46 14.12
CA ALA A 25 8.26 3.68 13.59
C ALA A 25 8.13 3.44 12.09
N MET A 26 6.88 3.21 11.71
CA MET A 26 6.40 3.09 10.36
C MET A 26 7.10 4.14 9.51
N ALA A 27 7.83 3.73 8.47
CA ALA A 27 7.87 4.54 7.28
C ALA A 27 6.39 4.66 6.88
N HIS A 28 5.75 5.77 7.29
CA HIS A 28 4.33 5.96 7.09
C HIS A 28 4.13 5.95 5.59
N ALA A 29 3.31 5.02 5.11
CA ALA A 29 2.91 5.00 3.74
C ALA A 29 2.36 6.37 3.36
N THR A 30 3.03 7.05 2.44
CA THR A 30 2.57 8.37 1.99
C THR A 30 1.59 8.15 0.86
N VAL A 31 0.34 7.86 1.25
CA VAL A 31 -0.78 7.73 0.32
C VAL A 31 -1.60 9.01 0.37
N GLU A 32 -1.67 9.72 -0.76
CA GLU A 32 -2.36 10.99 -0.89
C GLU A 32 -3.42 10.91 -1.98
N SER A 33 -4.58 11.53 -1.74
CA SER A 33 -5.62 11.70 -2.75
C SER A 33 -5.22 12.76 -3.77
N GLY A 34 -5.53 12.58 -5.05
CA GLY A 34 -5.19 13.52 -6.11
C GLY A 34 -3.98 13.07 -6.93
N HIS A 35 -3.09 14.00 -7.29
CA HIS A 35 -1.84 13.77 -8.04
C HIS A 35 -2.01 13.23 -9.46
N TRP A 36 -3.20 13.41 -10.03
CA TRP A 36 -3.50 13.09 -11.41
C TRP A 36 -4.17 14.29 -12.06
N ALA A 37 -3.78 14.59 -13.29
CA ALA A 37 -4.43 15.60 -14.10
C ALA A 37 -4.73 15.06 -15.50
N VAL A 38 -5.86 15.47 -16.05
CA VAL A 38 -6.20 15.26 -17.44
C VAL A 38 -6.26 16.62 -18.08
N LEU A 39 -5.38 16.86 -19.04
CA LEU A 39 -5.28 18.13 -19.76
C LEU A 39 -5.71 17.91 -21.21
N PRO A 40 -6.62 18.74 -21.75
CA PRO A 40 -6.88 18.75 -23.18
C PRO A 40 -5.64 19.33 -23.86
N GLU A 41 -4.94 18.53 -24.64
CA GLU A 41 -3.69 18.96 -25.26
C GLU A 41 -3.58 18.51 -26.71
N SER A 42 -3.31 19.49 -27.59
CA SER A 42 -2.74 19.24 -28.91
C SER A 42 -1.23 19.31 -28.75
N ILE A 43 -0.57 18.16 -28.71
CA ILE A 43 0.88 18.09 -28.50
C ILE A 43 1.60 18.20 -29.84
N SER A 44 2.57 19.11 -29.92
CA SER A 44 3.43 19.23 -31.10
C SER A 44 4.13 17.90 -31.39
N GLY A 45 3.85 17.31 -32.55
CA GLY A 45 4.36 15.99 -32.96
C GLY A 45 3.35 14.85 -32.85
N TYR A 46 2.21 15.07 -32.19
CA TYR A 46 1.09 14.10 -32.09
C TYR A 46 -0.24 14.81 -32.38
N PRO A 47 -0.51 15.18 -33.64
CA PRO A 47 -1.74 15.91 -34.00
C PRO A 47 -3.04 15.11 -33.74
N GLU A 48 -2.93 13.79 -33.60
CA GLU A 48 -4.03 12.90 -33.23
C GLU A 48 -4.24 12.79 -31.72
N ALA A 49 -3.32 13.28 -30.90
CA ALA A 49 -3.50 13.34 -29.46
C ALA A 49 -4.58 14.37 -29.10
N ASN A 50 -5.47 14.00 -28.19
CA ASN A 50 -6.48 14.92 -27.66
C ASN A 50 -6.43 15.03 -26.13
N THR A 51 -5.59 14.24 -25.48
CA THR A 51 -5.52 14.12 -24.03
C THR A 51 -4.07 13.90 -23.58
N TYR A 52 -3.65 14.66 -22.56
CA TYR A 52 -2.47 14.38 -21.77
C TYR A 52 -2.88 13.96 -20.37
N ILE A 53 -2.41 12.79 -19.92
CA ILE A 53 -2.63 12.29 -18.57
C ILE A 53 -1.34 12.51 -17.79
N ALA A 54 -1.34 13.48 -16.88
CA ALA A 54 -0.22 13.78 -16.00
C ALA A 54 -0.40 13.09 -14.64
N VAL A 55 0.71 12.63 -14.06
CA VAL A 55 0.78 12.06 -12.72
C VAL A 55 1.98 12.63 -11.99
N ASP A 56 1.82 12.94 -10.70
CA ASP A 56 2.96 13.35 -9.90
C ASP A 56 3.82 12.12 -9.53
N GLN A 57 5.12 12.25 -9.70
CA GLN A 57 6.16 11.28 -9.33
C GLN A 57 6.59 11.46 -7.88
N THR A 58 6.40 12.66 -7.33
CA THR A 58 6.71 13.01 -5.94
C THR A 58 5.56 13.76 -5.28
N VAL A 59 5.52 13.73 -3.94
CA VAL A 59 4.55 14.50 -3.13
C VAL A 59 4.65 16.01 -3.42
N GLN A 60 5.83 16.50 -3.84
CA GLN A 60 6.08 17.93 -4.06
C GLN A 60 5.69 18.43 -5.46
N GLY A 61 5.18 17.57 -6.37
CA GLY A 61 4.67 17.98 -7.68
C GLY A 61 5.68 17.92 -8.84
N ASP A 62 6.63 17.00 -8.77
CA ASP A 62 7.39 16.52 -9.95
C ASP A 62 6.48 15.62 -10.77
N TYR A 63 6.34 15.79 -12.09
CA TYR A 63 5.30 15.07 -12.87
C TYR A 63 5.80 14.46 -14.19
N THR A 64 5.25 13.29 -14.48
CA THR A 64 5.35 12.61 -15.77
C THR A 64 3.95 12.47 -16.37
N GLY A 65 3.84 11.98 -17.59
CA GLY A 65 2.56 11.76 -18.20
C GLY A 65 2.61 11.03 -19.52
N SER A 66 1.41 10.64 -19.95
CA SER A 66 1.15 9.88 -21.16
C SER A 66 0.32 10.70 -22.13
N ILE A 67 0.72 10.66 -23.39
CA ILE A 67 0.03 11.25 -24.52
C ILE A 67 -0.91 10.20 -25.09
N VAL A 68 -2.21 10.48 -25.04
CA VAL A 68 -3.23 9.53 -25.47
C VAL A 68 -4.26 10.20 -26.39
N ASN A 69 -4.93 9.37 -27.16
CA ASN A 69 -6.14 9.75 -27.88
C ASN A 69 -7.32 8.94 -27.33
N TYR A 70 -8.33 9.64 -26.81
CA TYR A 70 -9.58 9.04 -26.38
C TYR A 70 -10.69 9.30 -27.41
N ASP A 71 -11.25 8.23 -27.97
CA ASP A 71 -12.40 8.27 -28.87
C ASP A 71 -13.68 7.98 -28.07
N ALA A 72 -14.38 9.05 -27.68
CA ALA A 72 -15.60 8.97 -26.87
C ALA A 72 -16.75 8.21 -27.56
N ALA A 73 -16.82 8.25 -28.90
CA ALA A 73 -17.85 7.55 -29.65
C ALA A 73 -17.64 6.03 -29.62
N LYS A 74 -16.39 5.59 -29.54
CA LYS A 74 -16.02 4.18 -29.45
C LYS A 74 -15.73 3.69 -28.03
N GLY A 75 -15.60 4.59 -27.05
CA GLY A 75 -15.14 4.24 -25.70
C GLY A 75 -13.74 3.65 -25.71
N ALA A 76 -12.86 4.15 -26.58
CA ALA A 76 -11.55 3.57 -26.84
C ALA A 76 -10.42 4.54 -26.51
N LEU A 77 -9.40 4.03 -25.81
CA LEU A 77 -8.19 4.78 -25.47
C LEU A 77 -7.02 4.24 -26.30
N THR A 78 -6.26 5.14 -26.91
CA THR A 78 -5.05 4.80 -27.69
C THR A 78 -3.85 5.49 -27.06
N PHE A 79 -2.86 4.71 -26.65
CA PHE A 79 -1.58 5.24 -26.19
C PHE A 79 -0.71 5.59 -27.39
N LEU A 80 -0.22 6.84 -27.42
CA LEU A 80 0.59 7.34 -28.53
C LEU A 80 2.05 7.43 -28.10
N SER A 81 2.28 8.10 -26.97
CA SER A 81 3.62 8.39 -26.46
C SER A 81 3.58 8.85 -25.00
N TYR A 82 4.72 9.29 -24.48
CA TYR A 82 4.90 9.73 -23.10
C TYR A 82 5.96 10.83 -23.03
N ASN A 83 5.96 11.61 -21.94
CA ASN A 83 7.08 12.51 -21.68
C ASN A 83 8.26 11.70 -21.13
N ALA A 84 9.43 11.87 -21.75
CA ALA A 84 10.61 11.04 -21.48
C ALA A 84 11.39 11.45 -20.21
N ASP A 85 10.70 11.92 -19.17
CA ASP A 85 11.35 12.22 -17.89
C ASP A 85 11.74 10.91 -17.17
N GLU A 86 11.49 10.73 -15.87
CA GLU A 86 11.76 9.44 -15.21
C GLU A 86 10.69 8.37 -15.51
N GLY A 87 9.63 8.78 -16.21
CA GLY A 87 8.67 7.94 -16.90
C GLY A 87 7.55 7.41 -16.01
N SER A 88 6.44 7.09 -16.63
CA SER A 88 5.33 6.34 -16.05
C SER A 88 5.00 5.14 -16.92
N GLU A 89 4.21 4.22 -16.40
CA GLU A 89 3.53 3.20 -17.19
C GLU A 89 2.08 3.13 -16.74
N LEU A 90 1.15 3.24 -17.70
CA LEU A 90 -0.29 3.17 -17.43
C LEU A 90 -0.81 1.76 -17.64
N PHE A 91 -1.64 1.32 -16.69
CA PHE A 91 -2.25 0.00 -16.66
C PHE A 91 -3.77 0.11 -16.64
N LEU A 92 -4.47 -0.76 -17.36
CA LEU A 92 -5.91 -0.92 -17.17
C LEU A 92 -6.18 -1.78 -15.93
N VAL A 93 -6.89 -1.21 -14.95
CA VAL A 93 -7.13 -1.83 -13.64
C VAL A 93 -8.61 -1.73 -13.26
N LYS A 94 -8.99 -2.36 -12.14
CA LYS A 94 -10.34 -2.32 -11.56
C LYS A 94 -10.28 -2.02 -10.06
N PRO A 95 -11.36 -1.48 -9.46
CA PRO A 95 -11.45 -1.30 -8.02
C PRO A 95 -11.15 -2.60 -7.25
N GLY A 96 -10.32 -2.51 -6.23
CA GLY A 96 -9.89 -3.64 -5.40
C GLY A 96 -8.65 -4.38 -5.93
N ASP A 97 -8.18 -4.11 -7.15
CA ASP A 97 -6.91 -4.64 -7.62
C ASP A 97 -5.76 -4.12 -6.76
N ALA A 98 -4.78 -4.99 -6.48
CA ALA A 98 -3.53 -4.60 -5.83
C ALA A 98 -2.47 -4.34 -6.90
N LEU A 99 -2.19 -3.06 -7.18
CA LEU A 99 -1.15 -2.66 -8.12
C LEU A 99 0.18 -2.54 -7.38
N THR A 100 1.13 -3.41 -7.70
CA THR A 100 2.45 -3.50 -7.08
C THR A 100 3.51 -3.69 -8.16
N ILE A 101 4.78 -3.58 -7.77
CA ILE A 101 5.90 -3.90 -8.65
C ILE A 101 5.84 -5.34 -9.21
N THR A 102 5.28 -6.29 -8.45
CA THR A 102 5.21 -7.71 -8.85
C THR A 102 3.90 -8.08 -9.54
N SER A 103 2.83 -7.31 -9.35
CA SER A 103 1.53 -7.61 -9.95
C SER A 103 1.31 -6.91 -11.29
N GLN A 104 2.13 -5.92 -11.65
CA GLN A 104 1.95 -5.10 -12.85
C GLN A 104 1.80 -5.91 -14.15
N SER A 105 2.51 -7.05 -14.27
CA SER A 105 2.45 -7.93 -15.44
C SER A 105 1.12 -8.66 -15.60
N ASN A 106 0.25 -8.60 -14.59
CA ASN A 106 -1.11 -9.15 -14.64
C ASN A 106 -2.12 -8.17 -15.27
N PHE A 107 -1.72 -6.91 -15.46
CA PHE A 107 -2.58 -5.87 -16.03
C PHE A 107 -2.21 -5.57 -17.47
N VAL A 108 -3.17 -5.01 -18.21
CA VAL A 108 -2.93 -4.56 -19.58
C VAL A 108 -2.16 -3.25 -19.52
N SER A 109 -0.89 -3.29 -19.91
CA SER A 109 -0.06 -2.10 -20.09
C SER A 109 -0.42 -1.39 -21.39
N LEU A 110 -0.72 -0.10 -21.29
CA LEU A 110 -1.00 0.73 -22.47
C LEU A 110 0.27 0.94 -23.32
N TYR A 111 1.46 0.83 -22.73
CA TYR A 111 2.74 0.98 -23.43
C TYR A 111 2.98 -0.19 -24.39
N THR A 112 2.63 -1.41 -23.97
CA THR A 112 2.71 -2.60 -24.83
C THR A 112 1.72 -2.58 -25.99
N LEU A 113 0.70 -1.72 -25.90
CA LEU A 113 -0.36 -1.54 -26.90
C LEU A 113 -0.20 -0.21 -27.64
N GLN A 114 1.03 0.28 -27.80
CA GLN A 114 1.30 1.52 -28.51
C GLN A 114 0.61 1.58 -29.88
N ASN A 115 -0.09 2.68 -30.15
CA ASN A 115 -0.89 2.92 -31.35
C ASN A 115 -2.02 1.90 -31.58
N THR A 116 -2.36 1.08 -30.58
CA THR A 116 -3.44 0.09 -30.65
C THR A 116 -4.59 0.54 -29.74
N PRO A 117 -5.80 0.77 -30.28
CA PRO A 117 -6.95 1.16 -29.46
C PRO A 117 -7.37 0.07 -28.48
N VAL A 118 -7.60 0.46 -27.21
CA VAL A 118 -8.07 -0.40 -26.13
C VAL A 118 -9.48 0.04 -25.72
N GLN A 119 -10.40 -0.91 -25.62
CA GLN A 119 -11.76 -0.65 -25.16
C GLN A 119 -11.76 -0.42 -23.64
N VAL A 120 -12.14 0.78 -23.22
CA VAL A 120 -12.20 1.18 -21.81
C VAL A 120 -13.61 1.64 -21.40
N GLY A 121 -14.47 1.99 -22.35
CA GLY A 121 -15.80 2.55 -22.07
C GLY A 121 -15.73 4.01 -21.63
N GLN A 122 -16.79 4.50 -20.98
CA GLN A 122 -16.91 5.90 -20.54
C GLN A 122 -16.66 6.11 -19.04
N ASP A 123 -16.47 5.03 -18.29
CA ASP A 123 -16.23 5.02 -16.85
C ASP A 123 -15.25 3.86 -16.58
N PHE A 124 -14.02 4.20 -16.22
CA PHE A 124 -12.94 3.22 -16.10
C PHE A 124 -11.86 3.66 -15.12
N TYR A 125 -11.00 2.72 -14.74
CA TYR A 125 -9.87 2.97 -13.86
C TYR A 125 -8.56 2.76 -14.61
N LEU A 126 -7.62 3.67 -14.41
CA LEU A 126 -6.22 3.49 -14.78
C LEU A 126 -5.38 3.38 -13.52
N GLY A 127 -4.41 2.49 -13.57
CA GLY A 127 -3.32 2.39 -12.62
C GLY A 127 -2.07 3.02 -13.22
N VAL A 128 -1.16 3.49 -12.37
CA VAL A 128 0.17 3.95 -12.80
C VAL A 128 1.26 3.36 -11.93
N GLY A 129 2.38 2.99 -12.57
CA GLY A 129 3.68 2.83 -11.93
C GLY A 129 4.59 3.95 -12.38
N THR A 130 5.25 4.63 -11.46
CA THR A 130 6.22 5.69 -11.76
C THR A 130 7.36 5.71 -10.74
N ARG A 131 8.30 6.63 -10.95
CA ARG A 131 9.51 6.84 -10.15
C ARG A 131 9.99 8.27 -10.34
N SER A 132 10.77 8.79 -9.40
CA SER A 132 11.46 10.07 -9.53
C SER A 132 12.96 9.89 -9.38
N GLY A 133 13.75 10.75 -10.03
CA GLY A 133 15.19 10.82 -9.82
C GLY A 133 15.58 11.14 -8.37
N SER A 134 14.62 11.69 -7.60
CA SER A 134 14.77 12.01 -6.18
C SER A 134 14.52 10.83 -5.23
N ASP A 135 14.09 9.67 -5.75
CA ASP A 135 13.77 8.52 -4.91
C ASP A 135 15.03 7.83 -4.36
N PRO A 136 15.02 7.40 -3.08
CA PRO A 136 16.13 6.65 -2.51
C PRO A 136 16.43 5.38 -3.31
N GLY A 137 17.67 5.25 -3.78
CA GLY A 137 18.09 4.09 -4.57
C GLY A 137 17.72 4.16 -6.05
N PHE A 138 17.19 5.28 -6.54
CA PHE A 138 16.98 5.51 -7.96
C PHE A 138 18.26 5.32 -8.76
N SER A 139 18.14 4.62 -9.89
CA SER A 139 19.21 4.46 -10.87
C SER A 139 18.58 4.19 -12.22
N TRP A 140 19.11 4.81 -13.28
CA TRP A 140 18.70 4.52 -14.64
C TRP A 140 18.97 3.07 -15.07
N ALA A 141 19.88 2.37 -14.39
CA ALA A 141 20.11 0.95 -14.61
C ALA A 141 19.02 0.05 -13.98
N ASN A 142 18.24 0.58 -13.02
CA ASN A 142 17.19 -0.15 -12.33
C ASN A 142 15.82 0.46 -12.64
N HIS A 143 15.02 -0.24 -13.44
CA HIS A 143 13.68 0.20 -13.84
C HIS A 143 12.58 -0.18 -12.84
N ALA A 144 12.91 -0.21 -11.55
CA ALA A 144 11.94 -0.45 -10.51
C ALA A 144 11.04 0.79 -10.32
N TRP A 145 9.72 0.56 -10.37
CA TRP A 145 8.75 1.56 -9.94
C TRP A 145 8.74 1.66 -8.42
N THR A 146 8.68 2.89 -7.94
CA THR A 146 8.75 3.25 -6.52
C THR A 146 7.47 3.92 -6.06
N SER A 147 6.67 4.45 -6.98
CA SER A 147 5.40 5.09 -6.68
C SER A 147 4.29 4.48 -7.53
N PHE A 148 3.13 4.26 -6.92
CA PHE A 148 1.98 3.63 -7.57
C PHE A 148 0.74 4.45 -7.34
N GLY A 149 -0.14 4.52 -8.34
CA GLY A 149 -1.38 5.25 -8.20
C GLY A 149 -2.52 4.65 -8.98
N TRP A 150 -3.68 5.24 -8.80
CA TRP A 150 -4.85 4.96 -9.61
C TRP A 150 -5.68 6.23 -9.80
N ALA A 151 -6.39 6.29 -10.92
CA ALA A 151 -7.42 7.28 -11.19
C ALA A 151 -8.69 6.62 -11.71
N HIS A 152 -9.82 7.07 -11.19
CA HIS A 152 -11.15 6.85 -11.76
C HIS A 152 -11.41 7.95 -12.79
N LEU A 153 -11.51 7.56 -14.05
CA LEU A 153 -11.79 8.47 -15.15
C LEU A 153 -13.22 8.29 -15.63
N GLN A 154 -13.85 9.40 -15.98
CA GLN A 154 -15.14 9.43 -16.64
C GLN A 154 -15.10 10.36 -17.84
N VAL A 155 -16.02 10.16 -18.77
CA VAL A 155 -16.27 11.08 -19.88
C VAL A 155 -17.33 12.10 -19.46
N ASP A 156 -17.09 13.37 -19.74
CA ASP A 156 -18.08 14.43 -19.52
C ASP A 156 -19.10 14.55 -20.68
N GLY A 157 -20.00 15.52 -20.59
CA GLY A 157 -21.03 15.75 -21.62
C GLY A 157 -20.47 16.22 -22.97
N GLN A 158 -19.18 16.56 -23.04
CA GLN A 158 -18.48 17.06 -24.21
C GLN A 158 -17.53 16.01 -24.79
N GLY A 159 -17.54 14.78 -24.26
CA GLY A 159 -16.67 13.70 -24.71
C GLY A 159 -15.25 13.79 -24.17
N GLN A 160 -14.97 14.67 -23.20
CA GLN A 160 -13.64 14.85 -22.62
C GLN A 160 -13.47 13.97 -21.38
N LEU A 161 -12.24 13.48 -21.18
CA LEU A 161 -11.89 12.74 -19.97
C LEU A 161 -11.78 13.70 -18.78
N LYS A 162 -12.31 13.27 -17.63
CA LYS A 162 -12.16 13.94 -16.33
C LYS A 162 -11.73 12.94 -15.27
N VAL A 163 -10.88 13.39 -14.35
CA VAL A 163 -10.56 12.62 -13.13
C VAL A 163 -11.70 12.83 -12.14
N VAL A 164 -12.33 11.73 -11.72
CA VAL A 164 -13.40 11.73 -10.70
C VAL A 164 -12.80 11.58 -9.31
N ASN A 165 -11.84 10.67 -9.18
CA ASN A 165 -11.11 10.41 -7.95
C ASN A 165 -9.76 9.80 -8.31
N SER A 166 -8.76 9.97 -7.46
CA SER A 166 -7.45 9.39 -7.66
C SER A 166 -6.67 9.34 -6.35
N ALA A 167 -5.63 8.51 -6.34
CA ALA A 167 -4.66 8.48 -5.27
C ALA A 167 -3.28 8.05 -5.78
N MET A 168 -2.25 8.49 -5.06
CA MET A 168 -0.87 8.08 -5.25
C MET A 168 -0.31 7.57 -3.92
N ALA A 169 0.42 6.47 -3.97
CA ALA A 169 1.23 5.90 -2.90
C ALA A 169 2.70 6.10 -3.27
N PHE A 170 3.33 7.09 -2.64
CA PHE A 170 4.71 7.48 -2.94
C PHE A 170 5.70 6.66 -2.13
N ARG A 171 6.69 6.06 -2.82
CA ARG A 171 7.73 5.20 -2.20
C ARG A 171 7.16 3.99 -1.46
N GLU A 172 6.03 3.51 -1.95
CA GLU A 172 5.33 2.34 -1.43
C GLU A 172 5.48 1.15 -2.36
N PRO A 173 5.39 -0.09 -1.84
CA PRO A 173 5.47 -1.29 -2.67
C PRO A 173 4.25 -1.48 -3.59
N GLY A 174 3.17 -0.72 -3.37
CA GLY A 174 1.96 -0.74 -4.18
C GLY A 174 0.77 -0.02 -3.56
N ILE A 175 -0.34 0.01 -4.29
CA ILE A 175 -1.60 0.63 -3.88
C ILE A 175 -2.80 -0.28 -4.23
N VAL A 176 -3.84 -0.25 -3.39
CA VAL A 176 -5.12 -0.90 -3.69
C VAL A 176 -6.03 0.08 -4.45
N VAL A 177 -6.39 -0.27 -5.68
CA VAL A 177 -7.16 0.58 -6.60
C VAL A 177 -8.52 0.93 -6.01
N GLY A 178 -8.89 2.20 -6.09
CA GLY A 178 -10.15 2.73 -5.53
C GLY A 178 -10.08 3.07 -4.04
N THR A 179 -8.89 3.00 -3.41
CA THR A 179 -8.71 3.26 -1.97
C THR A 179 -7.52 4.19 -1.70
N LEU A 180 -7.39 4.65 -0.44
CA LEU A 180 -6.21 5.32 0.10
C LEU A 180 -5.32 4.36 0.89
N THR A 181 -5.30 3.08 0.52
CA THR A 181 -4.54 2.04 1.24
C THR A 181 -3.38 1.54 0.38
N ALA A 182 -2.16 1.71 0.88
CA ALA A 182 -0.98 1.06 0.32
C ALA A 182 -1.08 -0.46 0.50
N VAL A 183 -0.48 -1.22 -0.41
CA VAL A 183 -0.38 -2.68 -0.27
C VAL A 183 0.61 -2.99 0.86
N PRO A 184 0.20 -3.67 1.94
CA PRO A 184 1.10 -3.93 3.05
C PRO A 184 2.31 -4.75 2.62
N GLU A 185 3.49 -4.36 3.07
CA GLU A 185 4.68 -5.19 2.89
C GLU A 185 4.49 -6.56 3.57
N PRO A 186 4.91 -7.68 2.93
CA PRO A 186 4.83 -9.01 3.54
C PRO A 186 5.49 -9.08 4.92
N ALA A 187 6.56 -8.31 5.15
CA ALA A 187 7.26 -8.24 6.42
C ALA A 187 6.40 -7.60 7.53
N THR A 188 5.50 -6.68 7.21
CA THR A 188 4.61 -6.04 8.19
C THR A 188 3.73 -7.06 8.88
N TRP A 189 3.17 -8.02 8.11
CA TRP A 189 2.37 -9.11 8.66
C TRP A 189 3.19 -10.06 9.52
N LEU A 190 4.39 -10.42 9.05
CA LEU A 190 5.30 -11.29 9.79
C LEU A 190 5.68 -10.66 11.14
N LEU A 191 6.07 -9.38 11.14
CA LEU A 191 6.45 -8.66 12.35
C LEU A 191 5.26 -8.49 13.30
N SER A 192 4.07 -8.19 12.78
CA SER A 192 2.84 -8.13 13.57
C SER A 192 2.52 -9.48 14.22
N GLY A 193 2.64 -10.57 13.45
CA GLY A 193 2.46 -11.94 13.94
C GLY A 193 3.48 -12.32 15.02
N LEU A 194 4.76 -12.03 14.80
CA LEU A 194 5.83 -12.27 15.77
C LEU A 194 5.62 -11.44 17.05
N GLY A 195 5.18 -10.19 16.91
CA GLY A 195 4.83 -9.34 18.05
C GLY A 195 3.71 -9.94 18.91
N LEU A 196 2.63 -10.40 18.28
CA LEU A 196 1.53 -11.07 18.98
C LEU A 196 1.96 -12.37 19.67
N LEU A 197 2.80 -13.18 19.01
CA LEU A 197 3.37 -14.39 19.60
C LEU A 197 4.25 -14.07 20.82
N ALA A 198 5.07 -13.01 20.74
CA ALA A 198 5.89 -12.56 21.87
C ALA A 198 5.02 -12.13 23.06
N VAL A 199 3.95 -11.38 22.83
CA VAL A 199 3.00 -11.00 23.91
C VAL A 199 2.34 -12.25 24.52
N GLY A 200 1.91 -13.20 23.69
CA GLY A 200 1.30 -14.45 24.15
C GLY A 200 2.21 -15.29 25.05
N THR A 201 3.51 -15.37 24.74
CA THR A 201 4.49 -16.10 25.56
C THR A 201 4.74 -15.41 26.91
N VAL A 202 4.84 -14.08 26.94
CA VAL A 202 5.00 -13.30 28.19
C VAL A 202 3.80 -13.47 29.13
N VAL A 203 2.57 -13.43 28.61
CA VAL A 203 1.35 -13.65 29.42
C VAL A 203 1.30 -15.06 30.01
N ARG A 204 1.76 -16.09 29.27
CA ARG A 204 1.77 -17.47 29.75
C ARG A 204 2.74 -17.68 30.90
N ILE A 205 3.94 -17.09 30.83
CA ILE A 205 4.96 -17.16 31.90
C ILE A 205 4.47 -16.46 33.18
N SER A 206 3.61 -15.46 33.04
CA SER A 206 3.13 -14.65 34.17
C SER A 206 2.01 -15.30 34.99
N ARG A 207 1.47 -16.46 34.59
CA ARG A 207 0.44 -17.15 35.37
C ARG A 207 1.08 -17.79 36.62
N PRO A 208 0.72 -17.36 37.85
CA PRO A 208 1.23 -17.99 39.05
C PRO A 208 0.86 -19.46 39.03
N LEU A 209 1.84 -20.33 39.30
CA LEU A 209 1.59 -21.76 39.51
C LEU A 209 0.45 -21.88 40.53
N ARG A 210 -0.67 -22.49 40.11
CA ARG A 210 -1.75 -22.80 41.05
C ARG A 210 -1.10 -23.59 42.18
N PRO A 211 -1.28 -23.20 43.45
CA PRO A 211 -0.82 -24.01 44.55
C PRO A 211 -1.46 -25.39 44.36
N MET A 212 -0.62 -26.41 44.13
CA MET A 212 -1.08 -27.78 44.22
C MET A 212 -1.67 -27.92 45.61
N LYS A 213 -3.00 -28.14 45.68
CA LYS A 213 -3.62 -28.62 46.91
C LYS A 213 -2.93 -29.94 47.21
N LEU A 214 -1.94 -29.90 48.10
CA LEU A 214 -1.40 -31.08 48.73
C LEU A 214 -2.59 -31.69 49.46
N GLY A 215 -3.19 -32.72 48.87
CA GLY A 215 -4.28 -33.45 49.51
C GLY A 215 -3.76 -33.96 50.83
N MET A 216 -4.15 -33.33 51.93
CA MET A 216 -3.97 -33.92 53.25
C MET A 216 -4.79 -35.20 53.23
N ALA A 217 -4.09 -36.33 53.20
CA ALA A 217 -4.70 -37.63 53.44
C ALA A 217 -5.44 -37.55 54.78
N HIS A 218 -6.77 -37.61 54.71
CA HIS A 218 -7.63 -37.75 55.87
C HIS A 218 -7.34 -39.14 56.45
N CYS A 219 -6.60 -39.21 57.55
CA CYS A 219 -6.50 -40.43 58.34
C CYS A 219 -7.80 -40.54 59.14
N ASP A 220 -8.69 -41.43 58.70
CA ASP A 220 -9.84 -41.86 59.49
C ASP A 220 -9.33 -42.55 60.78
N PRO A 221 -9.78 -42.14 61.97
CA PRO A 221 -9.49 -42.87 63.19
C PRO A 221 -10.36 -44.13 63.20
N LEU A 222 -9.70 -45.30 63.10
CA LEU A 222 -10.31 -46.59 63.44
C LEU A 222 -10.78 -46.55 64.90
N GLY A 223 -12.08 -46.35 65.08
CA GLY A 223 -12.80 -46.76 66.28
C GLY A 223 -13.34 -48.18 66.08
N LEU A 224 -13.18 -49.03 67.09
CA LEU A 224 -13.99 -50.20 67.50
C LEU A 224 -13.09 -51.05 68.44
N HIS A 225 -13.36 -51.05 69.75
CA HIS A 225 -14.31 -51.92 70.48
C HIS A 225 -13.81 -53.35 70.68
#